data_AF-A0A2D7SK24-F1
#
_entry.id   AF-A0A2D7SK24-F1
#
_cell.length_a   1.000
_cell.length_b   1.000
_cell.length_c   1.000
_cell.angle_alpha   90.00
_cell.angle_beta   90.00
_cell.angle_gamma   90.00
#
_symmetry.space_group_name_H-M   'P 1'
#
loop_
_entity.id
_entity.type
_entity.pdbx_description
1 polymer ?
#
loop_
_entity_poly.entity_id
_entity_poly.type
_entity_poly.pdbx_seq_one_letter_code
_entity_poly.pdbx_strand_id
1 'polypeptide(L)'
;MKLLKSAASLGGEILGIDLSQKLNQEQIKFLNQCWDERLVLVFKKQDLDDNKLINFSKNFGELDPPGPNPYGIKFLPEFPEINVISNVKNKEGTPIGNLGDGEAVWHADMTYQEIPPKAGILYALEVPENQGNTHFANMTLAYDELPYRLKEKIDGKILIHDSAHNSAGMLRKGYSEVNNPSETPGARHPIIITDKNTKKKLLFLGRRPHA
;
A
#
# COMPACT_ATOMS: atom_id res chain seq x y z
N MET A 1 -18.82 -6.09 -16.74
CA MET A 1 -17.69 -6.27 -15.80
C MET A 1 -17.62 -7.71 -15.33
N LYS A 2 -16.41 -8.26 -15.15
CA LYS A 2 -16.18 -9.63 -14.66
C LYS A 2 -14.89 -9.71 -13.87
N LEU A 3 -14.88 -10.48 -12.79
CA LEU A 3 -13.67 -10.85 -12.04
C LEU A 3 -13.10 -12.16 -12.58
N LEU A 4 -11.84 -12.14 -13.00
CA LEU A 4 -11.03 -13.34 -13.26
C LEU A 4 -10.09 -13.55 -12.07
N LYS A 5 -10.38 -14.54 -11.23
CA LYS A 5 -9.59 -14.81 -10.00
C LYS A 5 -8.24 -15.41 -10.38
N SER A 6 -7.18 -14.97 -9.69
CA SER A 6 -5.91 -15.69 -9.69
C SER A 6 -6.09 -17.06 -9.02
N ALA A 7 -5.28 -18.05 -9.40
CA ALA A 7 -5.21 -19.34 -8.72
C ALA A 7 -4.60 -19.22 -7.30
N ALA A 8 -3.92 -18.11 -7.00
CA ALA A 8 -3.37 -17.82 -5.68
C ALA A 8 -4.44 -17.42 -4.65
N SER A 9 -4.04 -17.30 -3.39
CA SER A 9 -4.91 -16.93 -2.26
C SER A 9 -5.40 -15.47 -2.31
N LEU A 10 -4.83 -14.63 -3.16
CA LEU A 10 -5.24 -13.25 -3.41
C LEU A 10 -5.11 -12.91 -4.90
N GLY A 11 -5.56 -11.73 -5.30
CA GLY A 11 -5.43 -11.21 -6.66
C GLY A 11 -6.57 -11.63 -7.57
N GLY A 12 -6.97 -10.71 -8.46
CA GLY A 12 -7.86 -10.98 -9.56
C GLY A 12 -7.89 -9.83 -10.57
N GLU A 13 -8.11 -10.15 -11.83
CA GLU A 13 -8.22 -9.18 -12.92
C GLU A 13 -9.68 -8.77 -13.10
N ILE A 14 -9.93 -7.47 -13.24
CA ILE A 14 -11.24 -6.94 -13.60
C ILE A 14 -11.30 -6.70 -15.11
N LEU A 15 -12.25 -7.35 -15.77
CA LEU A 15 -12.49 -7.26 -17.21
C LEU A 15 -13.71 -6.40 -17.52
N GLY A 16 -13.66 -5.72 -18.68
CA GLY A 16 -14.80 -4.96 -19.23
C GLY A 16 -15.14 -3.73 -18.39
N ILE A 17 -14.12 -2.97 -17.99
CA ILE A 17 -14.22 -1.67 -17.33
C ILE A 17 -13.18 -0.71 -17.94
N ASP A 18 -13.58 0.55 -18.06
CA ASP A 18 -12.71 1.66 -18.44
C ASP A 18 -12.68 2.63 -17.24
N LEU A 19 -11.51 2.76 -16.62
CA LEU A 19 -11.31 3.58 -15.43
C LEU A 19 -11.22 5.08 -15.75
N SER A 20 -11.10 5.45 -17.03
CA SER A 20 -11.14 6.86 -17.46
C SER A 20 -12.54 7.46 -17.36
N GLN A 21 -13.56 6.61 -17.27
CA GLN A 21 -14.97 7.00 -17.23
C GLN A 21 -15.49 7.09 -15.80
N LYS A 22 -16.53 7.91 -15.61
CA LYS A 22 -17.25 7.98 -14.34
C LYS A 22 -17.93 6.63 -14.06
N LEU A 23 -17.57 6.01 -12.95
CA LEU A 23 -18.20 4.76 -12.52
C LEU A 23 -19.57 5.03 -11.89
N ASN A 24 -20.53 4.15 -12.17
CA ASN A 24 -21.81 4.15 -11.48
C ASN A 24 -21.73 3.35 -10.16
N GLN A 25 -22.75 3.47 -9.31
CA GLN A 25 -22.78 2.85 -7.98
C GLN A 25 -22.69 1.32 -8.02
N GLU A 26 -23.28 0.68 -9.03
CA GLU A 26 -23.23 -0.78 -9.17
C GLU A 26 -21.82 -1.26 -9.50
N GLN A 27 -21.11 -0.53 -10.36
CA GLN A 27 -19.71 -0.80 -10.68
C GLN A 27 -18.84 -0.65 -9.44
N ILE A 28 -18.98 0.46 -8.70
CA ILE A 28 -18.22 0.71 -7.47
C ILE A 28 -18.49 -0.38 -6.43
N LYS A 29 -19.76 -0.78 -6.25
CA LYS A 29 -20.15 -1.86 -5.35
C LYS A 29 -19.52 -3.19 -5.77
N PHE A 30 -19.56 -3.52 -7.06
CA PHE A 30 -18.92 -4.72 -7.59
C PHE A 30 -17.41 -4.72 -7.33
N LEU A 31 -16.73 -3.59 -7.55
CA LEU A 31 -15.29 -3.47 -7.28
C LEU A 31 -14.97 -3.65 -5.80
N ASN A 32 -15.74 -3.04 -4.89
CA ASN A 32 -15.54 -3.23 -3.45
C ASN A 32 -15.74 -4.69 -3.05
N GLN A 33 -16.77 -5.37 -3.57
CA GLN A 33 -16.98 -6.81 -3.30
C GLN A 33 -15.83 -7.68 -3.81
N CYS A 34 -15.35 -7.41 -5.03
CA CYS A 34 -14.21 -8.12 -5.59
C CYS A 34 -12.93 -7.87 -4.77
N TRP A 35 -12.74 -6.64 -4.30
CA TRP A 35 -11.59 -6.26 -3.51
C TRP A 35 -11.63 -6.87 -2.10
N ASP A 36 -12.77 -6.83 -1.42
CA ASP A 36 -12.99 -7.53 -0.15
C ASP A 36 -12.72 -9.05 -0.26
N GLU A 37 -13.02 -9.64 -1.43
CA GLU A 37 -12.78 -11.06 -1.68
C GLU A 37 -11.31 -11.38 -2.04
N ARG A 38 -10.68 -10.54 -2.88
CA ARG A 38 -9.40 -10.86 -3.52
C ARG A 38 -8.22 -10.04 -3.02
N LEU A 39 -8.44 -9.04 -2.18
CA LEU A 39 -7.44 -8.15 -1.56
C LEU A 39 -6.63 -7.27 -2.53
N VAL A 40 -6.40 -7.73 -3.77
CA VAL A 40 -5.68 -7.03 -4.83
C VAL A 40 -6.47 -7.18 -6.12
N LEU A 41 -6.75 -6.06 -6.80
CA LEU A 41 -7.40 -6.03 -8.10
C LEU A 41 -6.46 -5.48 -9.15
N VAL A 42 -6.43 -6.11 -10.33
CA VAL A 42 -5.62 -5.69 -11.47
C VAL A 42 -6.55 -5.22 -12.59
N PHE A 43 -6.24 -4.05 -13.14
CA PHE A 43 -6.93 -3.46 -14.28
C PHE A 43 -5.93 -3.32 -15.42
N LYS A 44 -6.12 -4.07 -16.50
CA LYS A 44 -5.21 -4.03 -17.65
C LYS A 44 -5.70 -3.02 -18.69
N LYS A 45 -4.77 -2.53 -19.51
CA LYS A 45 -5.04 -1.68 -20.69
C LYS A 45 -5.84 -0.42 -20.35
N GLN A 46 -5.45 0.24 -19.27
CA GLN A 46 -6.02 1.53 -18.88
C GLN A 46 -5.14 2.66 -19.42
N ASP A 47 -5.76 3.76 -19.81
CA ASP A 47 -5.08 4.98 -20.27
C ASP A 47 -5.59 6.16 -19.43
N LEU A 48 -4.89 6.43 -18.34
CA LEU A 48 -5.23 7.43 -17.35
C LEU A 48 -4.18 8.53 -17.33
N ASP A 49 -4.66 9.77 -17.42
CA ASP A 49 -3.92 10.92 -16.94
C ASP A 49 -4.10 11.07 -15.42
N ASP A 50 -3.36 11.99 -14.81
CA ASP A 50 -3.38 12.23 -13.36
C ASP A 50 -4.78 12.56 -12.83
N ASN A 51 -5.57 13.33 -13.58
CA ASN A 51 -6.95 13.67 -13.20
C ASN A 51 -7.85 12.44 -13.18
N LYS A 52 -7.74 11.58 -14.20
CA LYS A 52 -8.50 10.32 -14.27
C LYS A 52 -8.11 9.37 -13.15
N LEU A 53 -6.81 9.26 -12.84
CA LEU A 53 -6.33 8.44 -11.73
C LEU A 53 -6.90 8.92 -10.38
N ILE A 54 -6.86 10.24 -10.13
CA ILE A 54 -7.45 10.86 -8.94
C ILE A 54 -8.96 10.61 -8.89
N ASN A 55 -9.67 10.85 -10.01
CA ASN A 55 -11.12 10.67 -10.08
C ASN A 55 -11.54 9.20 -9.85
N PHE A 56 -10.78 8.24 -10.37
CA PHE A 56 -11.00 6.83 -10.07
C PHE A 56 -10.78 6.53 -8.58
N SER A 57 -9.69 7.04 -8.00
CA SER A 57 -9.31 6.82 -6.60
C SER A 57 -10.35 7.35 -5.62
N LYS A 58 -10.96 8.51 -5.91
CA LYS A 58 -12.03 9.13 -5.11
C LYS A 58 -13.31 8.29 -4.98
N ASN A 59 -13.49 7.24 -5.79
CA ASN A 59 -14.62 6.32 -5.61
C ASN A 59 -14.51 5.45 -4.36
N PHE A 60 -13.33 5.37 -3.73
CA PHE A 60 -13.05 4.48 -2.60
C PHE A 60 -12.85 5.19 -1.26
N GLY A 61 -12.85 6.53 -1.26
CA GLY A 61 -12.70 7.36 -0.07
C GLY A 61 -12.09 8.72 -0.37
N GLU A 62 -11.81 9.47 0.70
CA GLU A 62 -10.97 10.66 0.64
C GLU A 62 -9.52 10.28 0.32
N LEU A 63 -8.77 11.17 -0.34
CA LEU A 63 -7.39 10.92 -0.71
C LEU A 63 -6.46 11.44 0.39
N ASP A 64 -5.62 10.56 0.93
CA ASP A 64 -4.54 10.94 1.82
C ASP A 64 -3.40 11.59 1.02
N PRO A 65 -2.74 12.63 1.56
CA PRO A 65 -1.50 13.11 0.97
C PRO A 65 -0.41 12.04 1.08
N PRO A 66 0.55 12.02 0.16
CA PRO A 66 1.63 11.05 0.19
C PRO A 66 2.50 11.25 1.43
N GLY A 67 3.05 10.13 1.92
CA GLY A 67 4.00 10.15 3.03
C GLY A 67 5.27 10.98 2.71
N PRO A 68 5.99 11.46 3.74
CA PRO A 68 7.20 12.26 3.53
C PRO A 68 8.26 11.46 2.76
N ASN A 69 8.90 12.13 1.81
CA ASN A 69 10.04 11.59 1.06
C ASN A 69 11.35 12.23 1.54
N PRO A 70 12.50 11.56 1.35
CA PRO A 70 13.79 12.05 1.84
C PRO A 70 14.26 13.34 1.14
N TYR A 71 13.70 13.67 -0.01
CA TYR A 71 14.07 14.84 -0.80
C TYR A 71 13.37 16.12 -0.34
N GLY A 72 12.27 16.01 0.43
CA GLY A 72 11.52 17.16 0.94
C GLY A 72 10.79 17.98 -0.13
N ILE A 73 10.56 17.39 -1.31
CA ILE A 73 9.88 18.04 -2.45
C ILE A 73 8.61 17.29 -2.84
N LYS A 74 7.70 17.94 -3.55
CA LYS A 74 6.61 17.24 -4.25
C LYS A 74 7.08 16.95 -5.68
N PHE A 75 7.05 15.68 -6.09
CA PHE A 75 7.45 15.30 -7.45
C PHE A 75 6.42 15.70 -8.50
N LEU A 76 5.17 15.91 -8.10
CA LEU A 76 4.08 16.39 -8.95
C LEU A 76 3.28 17.49 -8.23
N PRO A 77 3.78 18.74 -8.19
CA PRO A 77 3.18 19.82 -7.41
C PRO A 77 1.71 20.13 -7.73
N GLU A 78 1.32 19.94 -8.99
CA GLU A 78 -0.02 20.18 -9.52
C GLU A 78 -1.04 19.15 -9.00
N PHE A 79 -0.56 17.96 -8.64
CA PHE A 79 -1.36 16.84 -8.13
C PHE A 79 -0.76 16.33 -6.81
N PRO A 80 -0.86 17.12 -5.72
CA PRO A 80 -0.15 16.86 -4.49
C PRO A 80 -0.57 15.56 -3.77
N GLU A 81 -1.70 14.95 -4.14
CA GLU A 81 -2.18 13.65 -3.67
C GLU A 81 -1.47 12.47 -4.34
N ILE A 82 -0.79 12.68 -5.48
CA ILE A 82 -0.08 11.62 -6.19
C ILE A 82 1.36 11.52 -5.69
N ASN A 83 1.73 10.31 -5.24
CA ASN A 83 3.12 9.95 -5.00
C ASN A 83 3.75 9.39 -6.27
N VAL A 84 4.80 10.02 -6.79
CA VAL A 84 5.56 9.48 -7.92
C VAL A 84 6.60 8.49 -7.40
N ILE A 85 6.49 7.23 -7.80
CA ILE A 85 7.49 6.19 -7.55
C ILE A 85 8.25 5.97 -8.84
N SER A 86 9.56 6.25 -8.83
CA SER A 86 10.38 6.14 -10.04
C SER A 86 11.86 6.01 -9.69
N ASN A 87 12.57 5.20 -10.47
CA ASN A 87 14.03 5.15 -10.49
C ASN A 87 14.65 6.05 -11.58
N VAL A 88 13.82 6.74 -12.37
CA VAL A 88 14.29 7.62 -13.44
C VAL A 88 14.89 8.89 -12.84
N LYS A 89 15.96 9.37 -13.48
CA LYS A 89 16.61 10.64 -13.17
C LYS A 89 16.53 11.54 -14.40
N ASN A 90 16.38 12.85 -14.17
CA ASN A 90 16.48 13.84 -15.23
C ASN A 90 17.94 13.96 -15.75
N LYS A 91 18.17 14.84 -16.73
CA LYS A 91 19.48 15.02 -17.37
C LYS A 91 20.57 15.48 -16.39
N GLU A 92 20.16 16.18 -15.33
CA GLU A 92 21.00 16.68 -14.25
C GLU A 92 21.26 15.62 -13.16
N GLY A 93 20.75 14.39 -13.33
CA GLY A 93 20.90 13.29 -12.36
C GLY A 93 19.98 13.38 -11.15
N THR A 94 19.00 14.28 -11.16
CA THR A 94 18.02 14.44 -10.08
C THR A 94 16.89 13.42 -10.25
N PRO A 95 16.53 12.65 -9.19
CA PRO A 95 15.39 11.73 -9.24
C PRO A 95 14.09 12.46 -9.55
N ILE A 96 13.24 11.87 -10.40
CA ILE A 96 11.89 12.39 -10.68
C ILE A 96 10.79 11.71 -9.86
N GLY A 97 11.18 10.78 -8.98
CA GLY A 97 10.28 10.08 -8.08
C GLY A 97 11.00 9.55 -6.85
N ASN A 98 10.23 8.93 -5.96
CA ASN A 98 10.70 8.37 -4.70
C ASN A 98 11.07 6.88 -4.83
N LEU A 99 11.67 6.33 -3.77
CA LEU A 99 12.11 4.94 -3.57
C LEU A 99 13.28 4.46 -4.43
N GLY A 100 13.44 4.95 -5.67
CA GLY A 100 14.56 4.57 -6.53
C GLY A 100 14.47 3.13 -7.04
N ASP A 101 15.62 2.50 -7.26
CA ASP A 101 15.78 1.16 -7.85
C ASP A 101 16.09 0.04 -6.84
N GLY A 102 16.11 0.35 -5.54
CA GLY A 102 16.33 -0.63 -4.48
C GLY A 102 15.11 -1.52 -4.21
N GLU A 103 15.35 -2.70 -3.60
CA GLU A 103 14.27 -3.56 -3.13
C GLU A 103 13.53 -2.91 -1.95
N ALA A 104 12.20 -2.82 -2.06
CA ALA A 104 11.37 -2.39 -0.95
C ALA A 104 11.18 -3.53 0.05
N VAL A 105 11.29 -3.22 1.35
CA VAL A 105 10.98 -4.20 2.39
C VAL A 105 9.49 -4.49 2.44
N TRP A 106 9.08 -5.69 2.84
CA TRP A 106 7.66 -6.01 3.07
C TRP A 106 7.02 -4.97 4.01
N HIS A 107 5.92 -4.37 3.55
CA HIS A 107 5.23 -3.32 4.30
C HIS A 107 3.75 -3.22 3.95
N ALA A 108 3.03 -2.50 4.80
CA ALA A 108 1.77 -1.85 4.45
C ALA A 108 1.97 -0.33 4.52
N ASP A 109 1.30 0.40 3.63
CA ASP A 109 1.51 1.83 3.47
C ASP A 109 1.06 2.62 4.67
N MET A 110 1.90 3.58 5.07
CA MET A 110 1.61 4.62 6.06
C MET A 110 1.04 4.12 7.39
N THR A 111 1.29 2.87 7.77
CA THR A 111 0.79 2.29 9.03
C THR A 111 1.40 2.92 10.29
N TYR A 112 2.40 3.78 10.14
CA TYR A 112 2.92 4.64 11.19
C TYR A 112 1.98 5.80 11.58
N GLN A 113 0.89 6.01 10.83
CA GLN A 113 -0.19 6.95 11.17
C GLN A 113 -1.21 6.29 12.11
N GLU A 114 -1.87 7.09 12.93
CA GLU A 114 -2.95 6.63 13.83
C GLU A 114 -4.15 6.08 13.06
N ILE A 115 -4.45 6.66 11.90
CA ILE A 115 -5.46 6.18 10.95
C ILE A 115 -4.75 5.91 9.63
N PRO A 116 -4.33 4.66 9.37
CA PRO A 116 -3.67 4.30 8.13
C PRO A 116 -4.62 4.37 6.92
N PRO A 117 -4.09 4.58 5.71
CA PRO A 117 -4.88 4.51 4.48
C PRO A 117 -5.55 3.16 4.32
N LYS A 118 -6.78 3.18 3.80
CA LYS A 118 -7.56 1.96 3.52
C LYS A 118 -7.00 1.17 2.33
N ALA A 119 -6.44 1.86 1.35
CA ALA A 119 -5.99 1.29 0.08
C ALA A 119 -4.83 2.09 -0.53
N GLY A 120 -4.08 1.44 -1.40
CA GLY A 120 -3.21 2.09 -2.38
C GLY A 120 -3.68 1.78 -3.79
N ILE A 121 -3.58 2.75 -4.69
CA ILE A 121 -3.80 2.57 -6.13
C ILE A 121 -2.50 2.90 -6.84
N LEU A 122 -1.94 1.94 -7.55
CA LEU A 122 -0.70 2.08 -8.29
C LEU A 122 -0.98 1.99 -9.79
N TYR A 123 -0.57 3.00 -10.53
CA TYR A 123 -0.70 3.08 -11.98
C TYR A 123 0.68 3.05 -12.63
N ALA A 124 0.89 2.10 -13.55
CA ALA A 124 2.18 1.87 -14.19
C ALA A 124 2.32 2.73 -15.45
N LEU A 125 3.36 3.57 -15.50
CA LEU A 125 3.69 4.41 -16.66
C LEU A 125 4.81 3.79 -17.51
N GLU A 126 5.91 3.44 -16.86
CA GLU A 126 7.06 2.79 -17.47
C GLU A 126 7.42 1.57 -16.62
N VAL A 127 7.51 0.40 -17.24
CA VAL A 127 7.77 -0.88 -16.56
C VAL A 127 8.98 -1.53 -17.20
N PRO A 128 10.03 -1.87 -16.42
CA PRO A 128 11.19 -2.54 -16.98
C PRO A 128 10.89 -3.99 -17.35
N GLU A 129 11.56 -4.50 -18.38
CA GLU A 129 11.38 -5.89 -18.80
C GLU A 129 11.96 -6.86 -17.77
N ASN A 130 11.18 -7.88 -17.38
CA ASN A 130 11.59 -9.00 -16.53
C ASN A 130 12.11 -8.64 -15.11
N GLN A 131 11.84 -7.44 -14.61
CA GLN A 131 12.23 -6.99 -13.26
C GLN A 131 11.19 -6.04 -12.65
N GLY A 132 11.41 -5.56 -11.42
CA GLY A 132 10.52 -4.59 -10.77
C GLY A 132 9.16 -5.17 -10.33
N ASN A 133 9.11 -6.47 -10.04
CA ASN A 133 7.89 -7.15 -9.60
C ASN A 133 7.43 -6.66 -8.21
N THR A 134 6.15 -6.34 -8.08
CA THR A 134 5.50 -6.10 -6.78
C THR A 134 4.87 -7.39 -6.27
N HIS A 135 5.27 -7.84 -5.08
CA HIS A 135 4.69 -8.99 -4.43
C HIS A 135 3.67 -8.57 -3.37
N PHE A 136 2.65 -9.41 -3.15
CA PHE A 136 1.59 -9.18 -2.18
C PHE A 136 1.43 -10.40 -1.28
N ALA A 137 1.12 -10.18 0.00
CA ALA A 137 0.91 -11.23 0.99
C ALA A 137 -0.53 -11.20 1.54
N ASN A 138 -1.17 -12.37 1.64
CA ASN A 138 -2.50 -12.48 2.21
C ASN A 138 -2.41 -12.54 3.74
N MET A 139 -2.51 -11.38 4.41
CA MET A 139 -2.38 -11.29 5.87
C MET A 139 -3.58 -11.88 6.65
N THR A 140 -4.71 -12.09 5.97
CA THR A 140 -5.84 -12.83 6.54
C THR A 140 -5.53 -14.32 6.58
N LEU A 141 -5.08 -14.89 5.45
CA LEU A 141 -4.69 -16.29 5.40
C LEU A 141 -3.49 -16.57 6.30
N ALA A 142 -2.51 -15.64 6.34
CA ALA A 142 -1.38 -15.74 7.26
C ALA A 142 -1.86 -15.81 8.72
N TYR A 143 -2.86 -15.01 9.12
CA TYR A 143 -3.46 -15.14 10.44
C TYR A 143 -4.13 -16.51 10.61
N ASP A 144 -4.97 -16.93 9.66
CA ASP A 144 -5.73 -18.18 9.76
C ASP A 144 -4.83 -19.41 9.89
N GLU A 145 -3.69 -19.43 9.22
CA GLU A 145 -2.71 -20.53 9.24
C GLU A 145 -1.73 -20.46 10.42
N LEU A 146 -1.73 -19.39 11.23
CA LEU A 146 -0.86 -19.33 12.40
C LEU A 146 -1.13 -20.50 13.36
N PRO A 147 -0.09 -21.16 13.90
CA PRO A 147 -0.24 -22.13 14.97
C PRO A 147 -1.00 -21.54 16.14
N TYR A 148 -1.92 -22.32 16.73
CA TYR A 148 -2.79 -21.87 17.82
C TYR A 148 -2.02 -21.20 18.97
N ARG A 149 -0.92 -21.81 19.42
CA ARG A 149 -0.07 -21.26 20.49
C ARG A 149 0.49 -19.87 20.16
N LEU A 150 0.77 -19.60 18.88
CA LEU A 150 1.27 -18.30 18.46
C LEU A 150 0.13 -17.28 18.41
N LYS A 151 -1.08 -17.67 17.96
CA LYS A 151 -2.29 -16.84 18.04
C LYS A 151 -2.58 -16.40 19.47
N GLU A 152 -2.53 -17.33 20.43
CA GLU A 152 -2.71 -17.01 21.86
C GLU A 152 -1.64 -16.03 22.36
N LYS A 153 -0.37 -16.22 21.98
CA LYS A 153 0.73 -15.38 22.43
C LYS A 153 0.62 -13.93 21.96
N ILE A 154 0.12 -13.71 20.74
CA ILE A 154 -0.01 -12.37 20.14
C ILE A 154 -1.39 -11.74 20.39
N ASP A 155 -2.33 -12.46 21.02
CA ASP A 155 -3.66 -11.94 21.29
C ASP A 155 -3.61 -10.72 22.23
N GLY A 156 -4.37 -9.69 21.88
CA GLY A 156 -4.36 -8.39 22.58
C GLY A 156 -3.03 -7.63 22.56
N LYS A 157 -2.00 -8.10 21.84
CA LYS A 157 -0.71 -7.41 21.76
C LYS A 157 -0.76 -6.25 20.77
N ILE A 158 0.01 -5.22 21.10
CA ILE A 158 0.20 -4.01 20.31
C ILE A 158 1.60 -4.03 19.71
N LEU A 159 1.71 -3.59 18.47
CA LEU A 159 2.94 -3.37 17.74
C LEU A 159 3.14 -1.86 17.49
N ILE A 160 4.38 -1.41 17.57
CA ILE A 160 4.76 -0.06 17.15
C ILE A 160 5.09 -0.10 15.66
N HIS A 161 4.47 0.78 14.88
CA HIS A 161 4.68 0.90 13.44
C HIS A 161 5.61 2.09 13.17
N ASP A 162 6.84 1.79 12.81
CA ASP A 162 7.93 2.76 12.72
C ASP A 162 7.67 3.91 11.73
N SER A 163 7.72 5.15 12.24
CA SER A 163 7.62 6.38 11.45
C SER A 163 8.98 6.91 10.97
N ALA A 164 10.10 6.43 11.54
CA ALA A 164 11.43 6.89 11.24
C ALA A 164 11.95 6.38 9.89
N HIS A 165 11.60 5.16 9.48
CA HIS A 165 12.08 4.58 8.22
C HIS A 165 11.02 4.52 7.11
N ASN A 166 11.46 4.71 5.86
CA ASN A 166 10.61 4.51 4.68
C ASN A 166 10.59 3.04 4.21
N SER A 167 9.86 2.74 3.12
CA SER A 167 9.76 1.37 2.57
C SER A 167 11.04 0.86 1.91
N ALA A 168 12.02 1.73 1.66
CA ALA A 168 13.37 1.34 1.25
C ALA A 168 14.31 1.13 2.44
N GLY A 169 13.79 1.18 3.68
CA GLY A 169 14.60 1.05 4.91
C GLY A 169 15.47 2.27 5.22
N MET A 170 15.24 3.40 4.56
CA MET A 170 16.03 4.62 4.78
C MET A 170 15.46 5.46 5.92
N LEU A 171 16.34 5.96 6.79
CA LEU A 171 16.00 6.91 7.84
C LEU A 171 15.50 8.23 7.22
N ARG A 172 14.34 8.68 7.69
CA ARG A 172 13.73 9.94 7.26
C ARG A 172 14.43 11.12 7.91
N LYS A 173 14.45 12.25 7.19
CA LYS A 173 14.98 13.51 7.69
C LYS A 173 14.29 13.92 8.99
N GLY A 174 15.08 14.26 10.01
CA GLY A 174 14.59 14.69 11.32
C GLY A 174 14.41 13.55 12.34
N TYR A 175 14.66 12.30 11.95
CA TYR A 175 14.69 11.16 12.86
C TYR A 175 16.13 10.75 13.19
N SER A 176 16.28 10.02 14.29
CA SER A 176 17.51 9.37 14.72
C SER A 176 17.27 7.89 14.89
N GLU A 177 18.33 7.09 14.74
CA GLU A 177 18.28 5.66 15.03
C GLU A 177 17.95 5.40 16.51
N VAL A 178 17.15 4.35 16.73
CA VAL A 178 16.75 3.90 18.07
C VAL A 178 17.19 2.45 18.28
N ASN A 179 17.94 2.20 19.34
CA ASN A 179 18.37 0.83 19.68
C ASN A 179 17.32 0.10 20.52
N ASN A 180 16.40 0.83 21.14
CA ASN A 180 15.32 0.28 21.95
C ASN A 180 14.00 0.30 21.16
N PRO A 181 13.44 -0.85 20.76
CA PRO A 181 12.20 -0.91 19.99
C PRO A 181 10.99 -0.25 20.68
N SER A 182 10.99 -0.09 22.01
CA SER A 182 9.89 0.59 22.71
C SER A 182 9.90 2.11 22.52
N GLU A 183 11.06 2.67 22.13
CA GLU A 183 11.26 4.09 21.87
C GLU A 183 11.07 4.45 20.39
N THR A 184 10.83 3.46 19.53
CA THR A 184 10.53 3.67 18.12
C THR A 184 9.34 4.61 17.96
N PRO A 185 9.48 5.72 17.21
CA PRO A 185 8.38 6.64 16.97
C PRO A 185 7.37 6.02 16.00
N GLY A 186 6.12 6.46 16.11
CA GLY A 186 5.03 6.03 15.24
C GLY A 186 3.84 5.45 16.00
N ALA A 187 2.81 5.14 15.24
CA ALA A 187 1.53 4.67 15.76
C ALA A 187 1.63 3.28 16.39
N ARG A 188 0.68 3.00 17.28
CA ARG A 188 0.58 1.75 18.03
C ARG A 188 -0.70 1.02 17.63
N HIS A 189 -0.56 -0.09 16.92
CA HIS A 189 -1.68 -0.85 16.40
C HIS A 189 -1.75 -2.26 16.97
N PRO A 190 -2.94 -2.85 17.14
CA PRO A 190 -3.06 -4.27 17.46
C PRO A 190 -2.39 -5.13 16.40
N ILE A 191 -1.64 -6.16 16.81
CA ILE A 191 -1.04 -7.13 15.89
C ILE A 191 -2.14 -7.86 15.10
N ILE A 192 -3.31 -8.04 15.71
CA ILE A 192 -4.48 -8.64 15.08
C ILE A 192 -5.55 -7.56 14.98
N ILE A 193 -5.95 -7.23 13.75
CA ILE A 193 -7.11 -6.37 13.49
C ILE A 193 -8.24 -7.18 12.87
N THR A 194 -9.47 -6.71 13.03
CA THR A 194 -10.65 -7.27 12.37
C THR A 194 -11.12 -6.31 11.30
N ASP A 195 -11.17 -6.77 10.06
CA ASP A 195 -11.68 -5.98 8.95
C ASP A 195 -13.16 -5.67 9.17
N LYS A 196 -13.54 -4.39 9.00
CA LYS A 196 -14.90 -3.93 9.34
C LYS A 196 -15.95 -4.46 8.36
N ASN A 197 -15.57 -4.71 7.10
CA ASN A 197 -16.49 -5.13 6.05
C ASN A 197 -16.71 -6.65 6.06
N THR A 198 -15.61 -7.40 6.02
CA THR A 198 -15.57 -8.85 5.89
C THR A 198 -15.61 -9.59 7.22
N LYS A 199 -15.35 -8.90 8.34
CA LYS A 199 -15.21 -9.46 9.69
C LYS A 199 -14.07 -10.46 9.85
N LYS A 200 -13.20 -10.58 8.86
CA LYS A 200 -12.02 -11.46 8.93
C LYS A 200 -10.95 -10.83 9.82
N LYS A 201 -10.23 -11.66 10.55
CA LYS A 201 -9.05 -11.24 11.31
C LYS A 201 -7.82 -11.31 10.41
N LEU A 202 -6.91 -10.36 10.56
CA LEU A 202 -5.67 -10.33 9.81
C LEU A 202 -4.51 -9.87 10.70
N LEU A 203 -3.30 -10.31 10.33
CA LEU A 203 -2.07 -9.81 10.93
C LEU A 203 -1.75 -8.41 10.40
N PHE A 204 -1.75 -7.42 11.29
CA PHE A 204 -1.41 -6.05 10.96
C PHE A 204 -0.01 -5.74 11.46
N LEU A 205 0.96 -5.96 10.58
CA LEU A 205 2.38 -5.88 10.90
C LEU A 205 2.95 -4.55 10.38
N GLY A 206 3.75 -3.91 11.23
CA GLY A 206 4.55 -2.76 10.87
C GLY A 206 5.93 -3.16 10.34
N ARG A 207 6.70 -2.16 9.93
CA ARG A 207 8.13 -2.35 9.65
C ARG A 207 8.85 -2.56 10.97
N ARG A 208 9.76 -3.53 11.00
CA ARG A 208 10.67 -3.75 12.12
C ARG A 208 12.11 -3.68 11.64
N PRO A 209 12.78 -2.54 11.83
CA PRO A 209 14.23 -2.53 11.89
C PRO A 209 14.68 -3.41 13.07
N HIS A 210 15.70 -4.26 12.89
CA HIS A 210 16.39 -5.00 13.96
C HIS A 210 15.57 -6.04 14.77
N ALA A 211 14.63 -6.75 14.14
CA ALA A 211 13.86 -7.82 14.80
C ALA A 211 14.29 -9.24 14.46
#